data_AF-A0A452CHW3-F1
#
_entry.id   AF-A0A452CHW3-F1
#
_cell.length_a   1.000
_cell.length_b   1.000
_cell.length_c   1.000
_cell.angle_alpha   90.00
_cell.angle_beta   90.00
_cell.angle_gamma   90.00
#
_symmetry.space_group_name_H-M   'P 1'
#
loop_
_entity.id
_entity.type
_entity.pdbx_description
1 polymer ?
#
loop_
_entity_poly.entity_id
_entity_poly.type
_entity_poly.pdbx_seq_one_letter_code
_entity_poly.pdbx_strand_id
1 'polypeptide(L)'
;MDKHFLLLLPVVCCIVAVTPLRCITCHLRTQTDRCRRGFGVCVAEKHETCMILKIFQDNILQLSYMVCQRFCRELTYKLNDRTYVHTCCNYNYCNFKNLKYFFS
;
A
#
# COMPACT_ATOMS: atom_id res chain seq x y z
N MET A 1 37.74 23.74 -40.65
CA MET A 1 38.55 23.54 -39.45
C MET A 1 37.68 23.83 -38.25
N ASP A 2 37.61 22.81 -37.40
CA ASP A 2 36.69 22.56 -36.30
C ASP A 2 36.58 23.67 -35.25
N LYS A 3 35.39 23.82 -34.67
CA LYS A 3 35.19 23.55 -33.23
C LYS A 3 33.70 23.49 -32.89
N HIS A 4 33.15 22.28 -32.87
CA HIS A 4 32.04 21.97 -31.97
C HIS A 4 32.49 22.28 -30.54
N PHE A 5 31.73 23.05 -29.77
CA PHE A 5 31.61 22.93 -28.30
C PHE A 5 30.47 23.86 -27.86
N LEU A 6 29.28 23.29 -27.68
CA LEU A 6 28.70 23.07 -26.35
C LEU A 6 28.12 24.35 -25.72
N LEU A 7 26.89 24.65 -26.11
CA LEU A 7 25.94 25.28 -25.20
C LEU A 7 24.70 24.40 -25.15
N LEU A 8 24.89 23.21 -24.58
CA LEU A 8 23.81 22.37 -24.09
C LEU A 8 23.00 23.23 -23.11
N LEU A 9 21.72 23.42 -23.44
CA LEU A 9 20.70 23.86 -22.49
C LEU A 9 20.91 23.12 -21.15
N PRO A 10 20.87 23.78 -19.99
CA PRO A 10 20.65 23.05 -18.75
C PRO A 10 19.16 22.68 -18.69
N VAL A 11 18.72 21.72 -19.51
CA VAL A 11 17.47 20.96 -19.31
C VAL A 11 17.68 19.95 -18.17
N VAL A 12 18.27 20.40 -17.07
CA VAL A 12 18.60 19.57 -15.90
C VAL A 12 18.13 20.32 -14.66
N CYS A 13 16.84 20.64 -14.60
CA CYS A 13 16.25 21.23 -13.39
C CYS A 13 14.87 20.66 -13.02
N CYS A 14 14.38 19.62 -13.71
CA CYS A 14 13.03 19.08 -13.48
C CYS A 14 12.98 17.56 -13.27
N ILE A 15 14.05 16.93 -12.78
CA ILE A 15 13.93 15.57 -12.24
C ILE A 15 13.33 15.67 -10.84
N VAL A 16 12.00 15.75 -10.76
CA VAL A 16 11.28 15.51 -9.51
C VAL A 16 11.58 14.07 -9.11
N ALA A 17 12.44 13.89 -8.12
CA ALA A 17 12.72 12.58 -7.55
C ALA A 17 11.46 12.08 -6.84
N VAL A 18 10.62 11.34 -7.57
CA VAL A 18 9.47 10.65 -6.98
C VAL A 18 10.02 9.53 -6.10
N THR A 19 9.98 9.73 -4.78
CA THR A 19 10.29 8.66 -3.84
C THR A 19 9.22 7.57 -3.98
N PRO A 20 9.61 6.30 -4.16
CA PRO A 20 8.63 5.25 -4.34
C PRO A 20 7.89 4.98 -3.02
N LEU A 21 6.58 4.79 -3.11
CA LEU A 21 5.70 4.57 -1.97
C LEU A 21 6.04 3.25 -1.27
N ARG A 22 6.21 3.27 0.05
CA ARG A 22 6.49 2.09 0.86
C ARG A 22 5.28 1.72 1.71
N CYS A 23 4.91 0.45 1.73
CA CYS A 23 3.76 -0.06 2.50
C CYS A 23 4.19 -1.21 3.40
N ILE A 24 3.52 -1.41 4.54
CA ILE A 24 3.72 -2.62 5.34
C ILE A 24 3.05 -3.80 4.64
N THR A 25 3.71 -4.95 4.64
CA THR A 25 3.13 -6.20 4.16
C THR A 25 2.73 -7.09 5.33
N CYS A 26 1.60 -7.76 5.19
CA CYS A 26 1.21 -8.87 6.02
C CYS A 26 0.17 -9.70 5.29
N HIS A 27 0.47 -10.96 5.01
CA HIS A 27 -0.44 -11.83 4.27
C HIS A 27 -1.40 -12.59 5.18
N LEU A 28 -1.16 -12.61 6.49
CA LEU A 28 -2.08 -13.29 7.40
C LEU A 28 -2.01 -12.65 8.77
N ARG A 29 -3.03 -11.87 9.11
CA ARG A 29 -3.22 -11.34 10.45
C ARG A 29 -4.63 -11.67 10.94
N THR A 30 -4.72 -12.23 12.13
CA THR A 30 -5.96 -12.48 12.88
C THR A 30 -6.14 -11.39 13.94
N GLN A 31 -7.28 -11.39 14.63
CA GLN A 31 -7.59 -10.38 15.65
C GLN A 31 -6.56 -10.34 16.80
N THR A 32 -6.10 -11.49 17.27
CA THR A 32 -5.26 -11.63 18.46
C THR A 32 -3.76 -11.70 18.18
N ASP A 33 -3.36 -11.92 16.93
CA ASP A 33 -1.95 -12.16 16.61
C ASP A 33 -1.23 -10.96 15.99
N ARG A 34 0.09 -10.97 16.20
CA ARG A 34 1.02 -10.27 15.30
C ARG A 34 0.92 -10.88 13.90
N CYS A 35 1.46 -10.18 12.90
CA CYS A 35 1.47 -10.69 11.54
C CYS A 35 2.05 -12.11 11.49
N ARG A 36 1.25 -13.11 11.13
CA ARG A 36 1.65 -14.53 11.15
C ARG A 36 2.48 -14.90 9.93
N ARG A 37 2.25 -14.25 8.78
CA ARG A 37 2.93 -14.55 7.52
C ARG A 37 3.15 -13.32 6.66
N GLY A 38 4.30 -13.26 6.00
CA GLY A 38 4.60 -12.23 5.00
C GLY A 38 4.75 -10.83 5.60
N PHE A 39 5.27 -10.75 6.83
CA PHE A 39 5.59 -9.48 7.45
C PHE A 39 6.80 -8.85 6.76
N GLY A 40 6.70 -7.57 6.42
CA GLY A 40 7.77 -6.86 5.74
C GLY A 40 7.33 -5.51 5.20
N VAL A 41 8.05 -5.04 4.19
CA VAL A 41 7.78 -3.79 3.47
C VAL A 41 7.79 -4.10 1.98
N CYS A 42 6.76 -3.64 1.26
CA CYS A 42 6.76 -3.61 -0.19
C CYS A 42 7.00 -2.18 -0.66
N VAL A 43 7.69 -2.05 -1.79
CA VAL A 43 7.85 -0.81 -2.54
C VAL A 43 6.83 -0.87 -3.67
N ALA A 44 5.86 0.03 -3.65
CA ALA A 44 4.77 0.06 -4.60
C ALA A 44 5.31 0.33 -6.02
N GLU A 45 4.94 -0.54 -6.95
CA GLU A 45 5.22 -0.35 -8.37
C GLU A 45 4.30 0.71 -8.99
N LYS A 46 4.44 0.94 -10.30
CA LYS A 46 3.62 1.90 -11.03
C LYS A 46 2.13 1.52 -10.88
N HIS A 47 1.34 2.47 -10.40
CA HIS A 47 -0.09 2.33 -10.10
C HIS A 47 -0.44 1.51 -8.86
N GLU A 48 0.55 1.01 -8.11
CA GLU A 48 0.26 0.40 -6.82
C GLU A 48 0.09 1.43 -5.71
N THR A 49 -0.80 1.12 -4.76
CA THR A 49 -0.97 1.87 -3.52
C THR A 49 -1.02 0.91 -2.33
N CYS A 50 -0.92 1.43 -1.11
CA CYS A 50 -1.02 0.59 0.07
C CYS A 50 -2.48 0.18 0.28
N MET A 51 -2.72 -1.11 0.49
CA MET A 51 -4.05 -1.66 0.73
C MET A 51 -4.12 -2.36 2.09
N ILE A 52 -5.30 -2.30 2.70
CA ILE A 52 -5.73 -3.17 3.79
C ILE A 52 -6.99 -3.90 3.31
N LEU A 53 -6.98 -5.23 3.39
CA LEU A 53 -8.17 -6.06 3.26
C LEU A 53 -8.57 -6.56 4.65
N LYS A 54 -9.81 -6.36 5.06
CA LYS A 54 -10.37 -7.00 6.26
C LYS A 54 -11.53 -7.90 5.86
N ILE A 55 -11.57 -9.08 6.46
CA ILE A 55 -12.63 -10.07 6.26
C ILE A 55 -13.29 -10.31 7.61
N PHE A 56 -14.58 -9.99 7.69
CA PHE A 56 -15.42 -10.17 8.87
C PHE A 56 -16.42 -11.29 8.64
N GLN A 57 -16.71 -12.03 9.69
CA GLN A 57 -17.82 -12.97 9.77
C GLN A 57 -18.54 -12.71 11.09
N ASP A 58 -19.86 -12.53 11.05
CA ASP A 58 -20.65 -12.15 12.24
C ASP A 58 -20.10 -10.92 12.98
N ASN A 59 -19.64 -9.92 12.23
CA ASN A 59 -18.94 -8.71 12.71
C ASN A 59 -17.60 -8.95 13.43
N ILE A 60 -17.12 -10.19 13.50
CA ILE A 60 -15.82 -10.55 14.07
C ILE A 60 -14.77 -10.55 12.97
N LEU A 61 -13.65 -9.86 13.19
CA LEU A 61 -12.52 -9.85 12.26
C LEU A 61 -11.88 -11.24 12.22
N GLN A 62 -12.04 -11.93 11.10
CA GLN A 62 -11.42 -13.23 10.89
C GLN A 62 -9.98 -13.05 10.42
N LEU A 63 -9.79 -12.23 9.38
CA LEU A 63 -8.52 -12.07 8.70
C LEU A 63 -8.31 -10.62 8.23
N SER A 64 -7.04 -10.21 8.23
CA SER A 64 -6.58 -8.94 7.68
C SER A 64 -5.31 -9.15 6.85
N TYR A 65 -5.26 -8.49 5.69
CA TYR A 65 -4.11 -8.48 4.79
C TYR A 65 -3.64 -7.04 4.59
N MET A 66 -2.33 -6.85 4.43
CA MET A 66 -1.70 -5.60 4.08
C MET A 66 -0.73 -5.85 2.92
N VAL A 67 -0.89 -5.13 1.81
CA VAL A 67 -0.11 -5.34 0.57
C VAL A 67 0.04 -4.05 -0.22
N CYS A 68 0.94 -4.04 -1.21
CA CYS A 68 0.93 -3.10 -2.33
C CYS A 68 -0.07 -3.65 -3.36
N GLN A 69 -1.01 -2.82 -3.81
CA GLN A 69 -2.13 -3.26 -4.66
C GLN A 69 -2.29 -2.31 -5.84
N ARG A 70 -2.27 -2.84 -7.06
CA ARG A 70 -2.41 -2.08 -8.32
C ARG A 70 -3.79 -1.45 -8.54
N PHE A 71 -4.85 -2.18 -8.22
CA PHE A 71 -6.23 -1.71 -8.39
C PHE A 71 -6.90 -1.57 -7.03
N CYS A 72 -6.38 -0.67 -6.21
CA CYS A 72 -6.95 -0.40 -4.89
C CYS A 72 -8.11 0.59 -5.01
N ARG A 73 -9.27 0.22 -4.46
CA ARG A 73 -10.43 1.09 -4.31
C ARG A 73 -11.07 0.86 -2.95
N GLU A 74 -11.51 1.94 -2.30
CA GLU A 74 -12.38 1.88 -1.12
C GLU A 74 -13.68 1.16 -1.50
N LEU A 75 -13.87 -0.04 -0.96
CA LEU A 75 -15.06 -0.84 -1.23
C LEU A 75 -15.38 -1.75 -0.06
N THR A 76 -16.68 -1.96 0.15
CA THR A 76 -17.21 -2.92 1.12
C THR A 76 -18.23 -3.79 0.40
N TYR A 77 -18.10 -5.10 0.49
CA TYR A 77 -19.03 -6.04 -0.13
C TYR A 77 -19.23 -7.29 0.74
N LYS A 78 -20.33 -7.99 0.49
CA LYS A 78 -20.66 -9.25 1.16
C LYS A 78 -20.59 -10.41 0.18
N LEU A 79 -19.96 -11.50 0.60
CA LEU A 79 -19.85 -12.75 -0.17
C LEU A 79 -19.77 -13.92 0.81
N ASN A 80 -20.59 -14.96 0.63
CA ASN A 80 -20.60 -16.18 1.44
C ASN A 80 -20.61 -15.89 2.96
N ASP A 81 -21.57 -15.08 3.41
CA ASP A 81 -21.74 -14.64 4.82
C ASP A 81 -20.56 -13.88 5.44
N ARG A 82 -19.62 -13.44 4.60
CA ARG A 82 -18.47 -12.63 5.01
C ARG A 82 -18.59 -11.23 4.46
N THR A 83 -18.16 -10.26 5.26
CA THR A 83 -18.02 -8.86 4.84
C THR A 83 -16.56 -8.55 4.57
N TYR A 84 -16.27 -8.10 3.36
CA TYR A 84 -14.95 -7.72 2.89
C TYR A 84 -14.87 -6.21 2.84
N VAL A 85 -13.84 -5.64 3.46
CA VAL A 85 -13.59 -4.20 3.52
C VAL A 85 -12.20 -3.93 2.95
N HIS A 86 -12.12 -3.19 1.85
CA HIS A 86 -10.87 -2.73 1.26
C HIS A 86 -10.66 -1.27 1.63
N THR A 87 -9.48 -0.96 2.14
CA THR A 87 -9.05 0.42 2.43
C THR A 87 -7.73 0.70 1.74
N CYS A 88 -7.61 1.88 1.15
CA CYS A 88 -6.50 2.29 0.30
C CYS A 88 -5.88 3.59 0.82
N CYS A 89 -4.57 3.71 0.70
CA CYS A 89 -3.86 4.93 1.07
C CYS A 89 -2.54 5.08 0.29
N ASN A 90 -2.08 6.32 0.14
CA ASN A 90 -1.03 6.69 -0.81
C ASN A 90 0.15 7.46 -0.17
N TYR A 91 0.44 7.20 1.11
CA TYR A 91 1.62 7.74 1.79
C TYR A 91 2.37 6.64 2.56
N ASN A 92 3.65 6.86 2.83
CA ASN A 92 4.53 5.81 3.38
C ASN A 92 3.98 5.21 4.68
N TYR A 93 3.90 3.87 4.72
CA TYR A 93 3.46 3.04 5.84
C TYR A 93 2.05 3.34 6.36
N CYS A 94 1.20 3.96 5.52
CA CYS A 94 -0.15 4.36 5.91
C CYS A 94 -1.04 3.20 6.37
N ASN A 95 -0.85 2.02 5.77
CA ASN A 95 -1.64 0.82 6.09
C ASN A 95 -1.31 0.22 7.47
N PHE A 96 -0.26 0.69 8.14
CA PHE A 96 0.02 0.35 9.54
C PHE A 96 -0.64 1.29 10.55
N LYS A 97 -0.71 2.60 10.23
CA LYS A 97 -1.34 3.60 11.11
C LYS A 97 -2.84 3.37 11.22
N ASN A 98 -3.51 3.09 10.09
CA ASN A 98 -4.93 2.73 10.05
C ASN A 98 -5.27 1.48 10.86
N LEU A 99 -4.27 0.61 11.10
CA LEU A 99 -4.45 -0.57 11.92
C LEU A 99 -4.47 -0.23 13.43
N LYS A 100 -3.69 0.75 13.88
CA LYS A 100 -3.67 1.16 15.30
C LYS A 100 -4.99 1.80 15.76
N TYR A 101 -5.64 2.59 14.92
CA TYR A 101 -6.91 3.27 15.26
C TYR A 101 -8.11 2.31 15.41
N PHE A 102 -7.96 1.04 15.06
CA PHE A 102 -9.07 0.08 15.05
C PHE A 102 -8.95 -1.02 16.12
N PHE A 103 -7.78 -1.15 16.75
CA PHE A 103 -7.53 -2.08 17.85
C PHE A 103 -7.28 -1.36 19.19
N SER A 104 -7.59 -0.06 19.25
CA SER A 104 -7.57 0.75 20.46
C SER A 104 -9.00 1.07 20.89
#